data_AF-A0A0A3AHQ7-F1
#
_entry.id   AF-A0A0A3AHQ7-F1
#
_cell.length_a   1.000
_cell.length_b   1.000
_cell.length_c   1.000
_cell.angle_alpha   90.00
_cell.angle_beta   90.00
_cell.angle_gamma   90.00
#
_symmetry.space_group_name_H-M   'P 1'
#
loop_
_entity.id
_entity.type
_entity.pdbx_description
1 polymer ?
#
loop_
_entity_poly.entity_id
_entity_poly.type
_entity_poly.pdbx_seq_one_letter_code
_entity_poly.pdbx_strand_id
1 'polypeptide(L)' 'MKKLMMIGLAVLLTACQQEPKEPECDQLCWQQQANEEWKKEHGEFQTPLTPEHEQEIYEWLKEHYPDTDFNNHTLELTGE' A
#
# COMPACT_ATOMS: atom_id res chain seq x y z
N MET A 1 -36.81 32.85 34.72
CA MET A 1 -36.11 32.92 33.42
C MET A 1 -34.67 32.36 33.44
N LYS A 2 -34.30 31.48 34.39
CA LYS A 2 -32.95 30.85 34.43
C LYS A 2 -32.93 29.39 33.90
N LYS A 3 -34.06 28.68 33.90
CA LYS A 3 -34.15 27.28 33.44
C LYS A 3 -34.22 27.13 31.91
N LEU A 4 -34.80 28.09 31.20
CA LEU A 4 -34.89 28.07 29.73
C LEU A 4 -33.54 28.35 29.05
N MET A 5 -32.63 29.05 29.74
CA MET A 5 -31.31 29.40 29.21
C MET A 5 -30.34 28.19 29.17
N MET A 6 -30.60 27.14 29.97
CA MET A 6 -29.72 25.97 30.06
C MET A 6 -30.04 24.89 29.01
N ILE A 7 -31.18 24.97 28.32
CA ILE A 7 -31.55 24.02 27.26
C ILE A 7 -30.91 24.46 25.93
N GLY A 8 -30.80 25.76 25.68
CA GLY A 8 -30.18 26.29 24.45
C GLY A 8 -28.70 25.93 24.30
N LEU A 9 -27.95 25.84 25.42
CA LEU A 9 -26.53 25.48 25.38
C LEU A 9 -26.29 23.99 25.06
N ALA A 10 -27.21 23.10 25.47
CA ALA A 10 -27.12 21.67 25.22
C ALA A 10 -27.43 21.30 23.76
N VAL A 11 -28.35 22.03 23.12
CA VAL A 11 -28.71 21.83 21.69
C VAL A 11 -27.62 22.33 20.74
N LEU A 12 -26.81 23.32 21.17
CA LEU A 12 -25.67 23.80 20.39
C LEU A 12 -24.47 22.84 20.42
N LEU A 13 -24.31 22.05 21.49
CA LEU A 13 -23.24 21.06 21.60
C LEU A 13 -23.49 19.81 20.75
N THR A 14 -24.74 19.43 20.51
CA THR A 14 -25.10 18.27 19.66
C THR A 14 -24.97 18.54 18.15
N ALA A 15 -24.91 19.81 17.72
CA ALA A 15 -24.70 20.16 16.31
C ALA A 15 -23.24 20.05 15.85
N CYS A 16 -22.28 19.90 16.76
CA CYS A 16 -20.85 19.81 16.44
C CYS A 16 -20.29 18.37 16.37
N GLN A 17 -21.12 17.32 16.54
CA GLN A 17 -20.63 15.92 16.60
C GLN A 17 -20.86 15.08 15.34
N GLN A 18 -21.25 15.69 14.23
CA GLN A 18 -21.14 15.02 12.95
C GLN A 18 -19.84 15.49 12.31
N GLU A 19 -18.72 15.00 12.85
CA GLU A 19 -17.56 14.83 11.98
C GLU A 19 -18.09 14.05 10.77
N PRO A 20 -17.96 14.58 9.54
CA PRO A 20 -18.29 13.80 8.37
C PRO A 20 -17.51 12.51 8.53
N LYS A 21 -18.21 11.38 8.68
CA LYS A 21 -17.58 10.07 8.61
C LYS A 21 -16.85 10.12 7.28
N GLU A 22 -15.53 10.27 7.33
CA GLU A 22 -14.72 10.13 6.14
C GLU A 22 -15.16 8.81 5.51
N PRO A 23 -15.40 8.78 4.19
CA PRO A 23 -15.73 7.52 3.55
C PRO A 23 -14.65 6.54 3.95
N GLU A 24 -15.03 5.54 4.74
CA GLU A 24 -14.11 4.55 5.26
C GLU A 24 -13.66 3.75 4.05
N CYS A 25 -12.54 4.18 3.45
CA CYS A 25 -11.93 3.56 2.31
C CYS A 25 -11.65 2.11 2.72
N ASP A 26 -12.26 1.16 2.01
CA ASP A 26 -12.07 -0.25 2.27
C ASP A 26 -10.64 -0.67 1.88
N GLN A 27 -10.27 -1.92 2.19
CA GLN A 27 -8.94 -2.43 1.90
C GLN A 27 -8.57 -2.31 0.41
N LEU A 28 -9.53 -2.48 -0.49
CA LEU A 28 -9.30 -2.42 -1.94
C LEU A 28 -9.01 -0.97 -2.38
N CYS A 29 -9.77 -0.03 -1.85
CA CYS A 29 -9.57 1.40 -2.07
C CYS A 29 -8.16 1.84 -1.61
N TRP A 30 -7.71 1.41 -0.43
CA TRP A 30 -6.36 1.71 0.06
C TRP A 30 -5.26 1.09 -0.81
N GLN A 31 -5.45 -0.14 -1.27
CA GLN A 31 -4.48 -0.79 -2.17
C GLN A 31 -4.36 -0.06 -3.51
N GLN A 32 -5.48 0.38 -4.07
CA GLN A 32 -5.50 1.13 -5.31
C GLN A 32 -4.78 2.48 -5.14
N GLN A 33 -5.09 3.21 -4.07
CA GLN A 33 -4.45 4.48 -3.79
C GLN A 33 -2.93 4.32 -3.58
N ALA A 34 -2.50 3.35 -2.77
CA ALA A 34 -1.08 3.09 -2.55
C ALA A 34 -0.35 2.71 -3.84
N ASN A 35 -0.98 1.93 -4.71
CA ASN A 35 -0.43 1.57 -6.01
C ASN A 35 -0.32 2.80 -6.93
N GLU A 36 -1.31 3.67 -6.97
CA GLU A 36 -1.27 4.91 -7.75
C GLU A 36 -0.18 5.87 -7.26
N GLU A 37 -0.05 6.04 -5.94
CA GLU A 37 0.99 6.85 -5.32
C GLU A 37 2.38 6.29 -5.63
N TRP A 38 2.57 4.99 -5.48
CA TRP A 38 3.82 4.31 -5.84
C TRP A 38 4.18 4.49 -7.32
N LYS A 39 3.21 4.28 -8.22
CA LYS A 39 3.42 4.44 -9.68
C LYS A 39 3.78 5.87 -10.05
N LYS A 40 3.21 6.86 -9.36
CA LYS A 40 3.51 8.27 -9.58
C LYS A 40 4.95 8.61 -9.18
N GLU A 41 5.44 8.04 -8.08
CA GLU A 41 6.80 8.28 -7.59
C GLU A 41 7.86 7.46 -8.32
N HIS A 42 7.59 6.19 -8.60
CA HIS A 42 8.57 5.20 -9.06
C HIS A 42 8.36 4.72 -10.50
N GLY A 43 7.27 5.11 -11.15
CA GLY A 43 6.88 4.61 -12.47
C GLY A 43 6.05 3.33 -12.40
N GLU A 44 5.47 2.94 -13.53
CA GLU A 44 4.57 1.77 -13.61
C GLU A 44 5.30 0.42 -13.47
N PHE A 45 6.59 0.40 -13.81
CA PHE A 45 7.45 -0.75 -13.70
C PHE A 45 8.71 -0.36 -12.96
N GLN A 46 9.30 -1.32 -12.22
CA GLN A 46 10.66 -1.16 -11.74
C GLN A 46 11.57 -0.87 -12.94
N THR A 47 12.52 0.06 -12.77
CA THR A 47 13.51 0.32 -13.82
C THR A 47 14.25 -0.98 -14.12
N PRO A 48 14.34 -1.41 -15.39
CA PRO A 48 15.12 -2.59 -15.74
C PRO A 48 16.53 -2.45 -15.19
N LEU A 49 17.06 -3.54 -14.62
CA LEU A 49 18.44 -3.56 -14.16
C LEU A 49 19.39 -3.39 -15.35
N THR A 50 20.54 -2.77 -15.12
CA THR A 50 21.61 -2.79 -16.12
C THR A 50 22.22 -4.20 -16.16
N PRO A 51 22.80 -4.64 -17.29
CA PRO A 51 23.45 -5.95 -17.38
C PRO A 51 24.51 -6.17 -16.29
N GLU A 52 25.23 -5.12 -15.89
CA GLU A 52 26.24 -5.18 -14.83
C GLU A 52 25.60 -5.44 -13.45
N HIS A 53 24.49 -4.75 -13.13
CA HIS A 53 23.76 -4.99 -11.88
C HIS A 53 23.16 -6.39 -11.84
N GLU A 54 22.63 -6.88 -12.97
CA GLU A 54 22.14 -8.26 -13.06
C GLU A 54 23.25 -9.27 -12.77
N GLN A 55 24.45 -9.04 -13.31
CA GLN A 55 25.60 -9.89 -13.07
C GLN A 55 26.05 -9.86 -11.61
N GLU A 56 26.13 -8.67 -10.98
CA GLU A 56 26.49 -8.53 -9.56
C GLU A 56 25.51 -9.29 -8.65
N ILE A 57 24.21 -9.15 -8.92
CA ILE A 57 23.16 -9.88 -8.18
C ILE A 57 23.32 -11.39 -8.38
N TYR A 58 23.56 -11.83 -9.62
CA TYR A 58 23.74 -13.24 -9.94
C TYR A 58 24.96 -13.85 -9.22
N GLU A 59 26.08 -13.14 -9.17
CA GLU A 59 27.29 -13.57 -8.46
C GLU A 59 27.05 -13.66 -6.95
N TRP A 60 26.42 -12.66 -6.35
CA TRP A 60 26.05 -12.67 -4.93
C TRP A 60 25.13 -13.84 -4.58
N LEU A 61 24.11 -14.08 -5.42
CA LEU A 61 23.16 -15.17 -5.22
C LEU A 61 23.83 -16.55 -5.31
N LYS A 62 24.76 -16.74 -6.24
CA LYS A 62 25.53 -17.99 -6.34
C LYS A 62 26.41 -18.24 -5.13
N GLU A 63 27.00 -17.20 -4.56
CA GLU A 63 27.81 -17.30 -3.35
C GLU A 63 26.98 -17.69 -2.12
N HIS A 64 25.80 -17.09 -1.97
CA HIS A 64 24.98 -17.24 -0.76
C HIS A 64 24.00 -18.41 -0.81
N TYR A 65 23.65 -18.87 -2.02
CA TYR A 65 22.72 -19.97 -2.25
C TYR A 65 23.34 -21.01 -3.20
N PRO A 66 24.43 -21.69 -2.80
CA PRO A 66 25.19 -22.59 -3.68
C PRO A 66 24.39 -23.83 -4.12
N ASP A 67 23.37 -24.21 -3.35
CA ASP A 67 22.50 -25.35 -3.64
C ASP A 67 21.32 -24.99 -4.56
N THR A 68 21.15 -23.71 -4.90
CA THR A 68 20.09 -23.26 -5.80
C THR A 68 20.50 -23.47 -7.25
N ASP A 69 19.71 -24.23 -8.00
CA ASP A 69 19.89 -24.37 -9.45
C ASP A 69 19.31 -23.15 -10.17
N PHE A 70 20.15 -22.12 -10.32
CA PHE A 70 19.80 -20.91 -11.08
C PHE A 70 19.59 -21.15 -12.59
N ASN A 71 19.87 -22.36 -13.09
CA ASN A 71 19.64 -22.74 -14.49
C ASN A 71 18.37 -23.58 -14.65
N ASN A 72 17.64 -23.88 -13.57
CA ASN A 72 16.36 -24.55 -13.65
C ASN A 72 15.28 -23.55 -14.10
N HIS A 73 15.20 -23.34 -15.42
CA HIS A 73 14.18 -22.49 -16.05
C HIS A 73 12.79 -23.14 -16.10
N THR A 74 12.59 -24.29 -15.44
CA THR A 74 11.31 -25.00 -15.42
C THR A 74 10.41 -24.39 -14.34
N LEU A 75 9.83 -23.23 -14.62
CA LEU A 75 8.61 -22.81 -13.94
C LEU A 75 7.47 -23.67 -14.49
N GLU A 76 7.26 -24.85 -13.90
CA GLU A 76 5.97 -25.52 -14.06
C GLU A 76 4.91 -24.67 -13.34
N LEU A 77 4.32 -23.75 -14.08
CA LEU A 77 3.07 -23.10 -13.72
C LEU A 77 1.95 -24.14 -13.83
N THR A 78 1.95 -25.15 -12.96
CA THR A 78 0.75 -25.96 -12.74
C THR A 78 -0.22 -25.10 -11.96
N GLY A 79 -1.13 -24.45 -12.69
CA GLY A 79 -2.31 -23.85 -12.12
C GLY A 79 -3.22 -24.96 -11.59
N GLU A 80 -3.47 -24.95 -10.28
CA GLU A 80 -4.63 -25.54 -9.63
C GLU A 80 -5.31 -24.47 -8.76
#